data_AF-A0A165IBI4-F1
#
_entry.id   AF-A0A165IBI4-F1
#
_cell.length_a   1.000
_cell.length_b   1.000
_cell.length_c   1.000
_cell.angle_alpha   90.00
_cell.angle_beta   90.00
_cell.angle_gamma   90.00
#
_symmetry.space_group_name_H-M   'P 1'
#
loop_
_entity.id
_entity.type
_entity.pdbx_description
1 polymer ?
#
loop_
_entity_poly.entity_id
_entity_poly.type
_entity_poly.pdbx_seq_one_letter_code
_entity_poly.pdbx_strand_id
1 'polypeptide(L)'
;CWLVNSTGKRDGHTPVDHAQEANIGKIKVTLRSQGPNSDWEYLKKLHPVIPVIQAISSHMEREFVTWKRYSHHTTPGDQKGIALLQKAYETSQIHKTPPGRKL
;
A
#
# COMPACT_ATOMS: atom_id res chain seq x y z
N CYS A 1 -10.89 4.42 -26.09
CA CYS A 1 -10.75 3.48 -24.96
C CYS A 1 -12.04 3.52 -24.14
N TRP A 2 -12.40 2.45 -23.43
CA TRP A 2 -13.49 2.50 -22.46
C TRP A 2 -12.98 3.10 -21.15
N LEU A 3 -13.79 3.99 -20.57
CA LEU A 3 -13.50 4.69 -19.33
C LEU A 3 -14.50 4.25 -18.27
N VAL A 4 -13.99 4.01 -17.07
CA VAL A 4 -14.78 3.64 -15.89
C VAL A 4 -14.62 4.74 -14.85
N ASN A 5 -15.72 5.11 -14.19
CA ASN A 5 -15.70 6.07 -13.09
C ASN A 5 -16.24 5.41 -11.82
N SER A 6 -15.33 4.94 -10.97
CA SER A 6 -15.66 4.32 -9.67
C SER A 6 -15.91 5.35 -8.56
N THR A 7 -15.64 6.64 -8.82
CA THR A 7 -15.68 7.70 -7.79
C THR A 7 -16.91 8.60 -7.92
N GLY A 8 -17.57 8.60 -9.07
CA GLY A 8 -18.65 9.53 -9.41
C GLY A 8 -18.20 10.98 -9.64
N LYS A 9 -16.90 11.28 -9.57
CA LYS A 9 -16.35 12.63 -9.74
C LYS A 9 -16.07 12.92 -11.22
N ARG A 10 -16.23 14.18 -11.63
CA ARG A 10 -16.01 14.63 -13.02
C ARG A 10 -14.67 14.20 -13.61
N ASP A 11 -13.59 14.26 -12.82
CA ASP A 11 -12.24 13.93 -13.27
C ASP A 11 -11.76 12.55 -12.77
N GLY A 12 -12.70 11.71 -12.33
CA GLY A 12 -12.42 10.38 -11.76
C GLY A 12 -12.41 9.25 -12.78
N HIS A 13 -12.19 9.56 -14.06
CA HIS A 13 -12.22 8.58 -15.14
C HIS A 13 -10.89 7.83 -15.24
N THR A 14 -10.98 6.50 -15.23
CA THR A 14 -9.82 5.61 -15.38
C THR A 14 -10.03 4.71 -16.59
N PRO A 15 -8.99 4.46 -17.40
CA PRO A 15 -9.00 3.42 -18.43
C PRO A 15 -9.46 2.05 -17.87
N VAL A 16 -10.28 1.33 -18.64
CA VAL A 16 -10.91 0.07 -18.18
C VAL A 16 -9.89 -1.02 -17.83
N ASP A 17 -8.79 -1.09 -18.58
CA ASP A 17 -7.66 -1.99 -18.37
C ASP A 17 -6.99 -1.73 -17.00
N HIS A 18 -6.70 -0.47 -16.70
CA HIS A 18 -6.15 -0.06 -15.40
C HIS A 18 -7.12 -0.36 -14.26
N ALA A 19 -8.42 -0.13 -14.46
CA ALA A 19 -9.43 -0.46 -13.46
C ALA A 19 -9.52 -1.97 -13.20
N GLN A 20 -9.41 -2.77 -14.26
CA GLN A 20 -9.42 -4.23 -14.17
C GLN A 20 -8.16 -4.75 -13.48
N GLU A 21 -6.98 -4.23 -13.82
CA GLU A 21 -5.72 -4.60 -13.18
C GLU A 21 -5.73 -4.28 -11.68
N ALA A 22 -6.22 -3.10 -11.29
CA ALA A 22 -6.38 -2.74 -9.89
C ALA A 22 -7.31 -3.71 -9.14
N ASN A 23 -8.42 -4.13 -9.76
CA ASN A 23 -9.34 -5.10 -9.16
C ASN A 23 -8.70 -6.49 -9.02
N ILE A 24 -7.95 -6.96 -10.03
CA ILE A 24 -7.22 -8.23 -9.96
C ILE A 24 -6.16 -8.18 -8.85
N GLY A 25 -5.41 -7.08 -8.73
CA GLY A 25 -4.42 -6.88 -7.67
C GLY A 25 -5.05 -6.95 -6.27
N LYS A 26 -6.21 -6.33 -6.08
CA LYS A 26 -6.95 -6.39 -4.80
C LYS A 26 -7.32 -7.83 -4.43
N ILE A 27 -7.82 -8.61 -5.39
CA ILE A 27 -8.25 -9.99 -5.18
C ILE A 27 -7.05 -10.92 -4.93
N LYS A 28 -5.99 -10.81 -5.74
CA LYS A 28 -4.87 -11.76 -5.73
C LYS A 28 -3.76 -11.43 -4.73
N VAL A 29 -3.59 -10.15 -4.38
CA VAL A 29 -2.42 -9.68 -3.63
C VAL A 29 -2.83 -9.02 -2.32
N THR A 30 -3.67 -7.99 -2.36
CA THR A 30 -3.91 -7.11 -1.21
C THR A 30 -4.80 -7.74 -0.14
N LEU A 31 -5.87 -8.43 -0.54
CA LEU A 31 -6.90 -8.94 0.37
C LEU A 31 -6.90 -10.47 0.48
N ARG A 32 -5.81 -11.11 0.04
CA ARG A 32 -5.70 -12.56 0.14
C ARG A 32 -5.52 -12.96 1.61
N SER A 33 -6.48 -13.72 2.14
CA SER A 33 -6.31 -14.38 3.45
C SER A 33 -5.63 -15.75 3.31
N GLN A 34 -5.65 -16.32 2.10
CA GLN A 34 -5.12 -17.64 1.77
C GLN A 34 -3.98 -17.50 0.76
N GLY A 35 -3.05 -18.46 0.77
CA GLY A 35 -1.90 -18.52 -0.14
C GLY A 35 -2.29 -18.85 -1.59
N PRO A 36 -1.30 -19.15 -2.45
CA PRO A 36 -1.58 -19.64 -3.81
C PRO A 36 -2.47 -20.89 -3.74
N ASN A 37 -3.39 -21.03 -4.71
CA ASN A 37 -4.47 -22.05 -4.78
C ASN A 37 -5.68 -21.83 -3.85
N SER A 38 -6.16 -20.58 -3.75
CA SER A 38 -7.43 -20.31 -3.08
C SER A 38 -8.61 -20.95 -3.85
N ASP A 39 -9.52 -21.61 -3.12
CA ASP A 39 -10.72 -22.23 -3.69
C ASP A 39 -11.65 -21.18 -4.34
N TRP A 40 -12.33 -21.57 -5.41
CA TRP A 40 -13.28 -20.73 -6.13
C TRP A 40 -14.47 -20.33 -5.26
N GLU A 41 -14.94 -21.22 -4.38
CA GLU A 41 -16.00 -20.92 -3.43
C GLU A 41 -15.57 -19.85 -2.41
N TYR A 42 -14.31 -19.89 -1.99
CA TYR A 42 -13.74 -18.86 -1.14
C TYR A 42 -13.68 -17.50 -1.85
N LEU A 43 -13.27 -17.47 -3.12
CA LEU A 43 -13.25 -16.24 -3.92
C LEU A 43 -14.65 -15.64 -4.10
N LYS A 44 -15.68 -16.46 -4.36
CA LYS A 44 -17.07 -16.00 -4.44
C LYS A 44 -17.54 -15.36 -3.14
N LYS A 45 -17.18 -15.94 -2.00
CA LYS A 45 -17.52 -15.39 -0.68
C LYS A 45 -16.77 -14.08 -0.39
N LEU A 46 -15.50 -14.00 -0.77
CA LEU A 46 -14.64 -12.85 -0.48
C LEU A 46 -14.96 -11.64 -1.36
N HIS A 47 -15.19 -11.84 -2.66
CA HIS A 47 -15.36 -10.77 -3.64
C HIS A 47 -16.40 -9.70 -3.26
N PRO A 48 -17.63 -10.04 -2.81
CA PRO A 48 -18.61 -9.01 -2.43
C PRO A 48 -18.23 -8.23 -1.17
N VAL A 49 -17.33 -8.78 -0.34
CA VAL A 49 -16.91 -8.18 0.93
C VAL A 49 -15.72 -7.22 0.75
N ILE A 50 -15.00 -7.30 -0.39
CA ILE A 50 -13.85 -6.44 -0.71
C ILE A 50 -14.13 -4.94 -0.48
N PRO A 51 -15.25 -4.35 -0.94
CA PRO A 51 -15.53 -2.93 -0.73
C PRO A 51 -15.65 -2.57 0.76
N VAL A 52 -16.22 -3.46 1.57
CA VAL A 52 -16.38 -3.26 3.02
C VAL A 52 -15.03 -3.27 3.72
N ILE A 53 -14.16 -4.23 3.37
CA ILE A 53 -12.80 -4.30 3.93
C ILE A 53 -12.04 -3.01 3.58
N GLN A 54 -12.16 -2.52 2.34
CA GLN A 54 -11.53 -1.28 1.91
C GLN A 54 -12.02 -0.06 2.68
N ALA A 55 -13.32 0.03 2.93
CA ALA A 55 -13.90 1.10 3.72
C ALA A 55 -13.38 1.08 5.17
N ILE A 56 -13.32 -0.10 5.80
CA ILE A 56 -12.81 -0.26 7.16
C ILE A 56 -11.32 0.09 7.22
N SER A 57 -10.50 -0.42 6.30
CA SER A 57 -9.07 -0.09 6.25
C SER A 57 -8.84 1.41 6.07
N SER A 58 -9.61 2.06 5.20
CA SER A 58 -9.53 3.52 4.99
C SER A 58 -9.97 4.30 6.23
N HIS A 59 -11.01 3.83 6.94
CA HIS A 59 -11.48 4.44 8.16
C HIS A 59 -10.44 4.31 9.28
N MET A 60 -9.93 3.11 9.54
CA MET A 60 -8.88 2.88 10.53
C MET A 60 -7.66 3.76 10.25
N GLU A 61 -7.24 3.86 8.98
CA GLU A 61 -6.10 4.69 8.64
C GLU A 61 -6.34 6.17 8.91
N ARG A 62 -7.56 6.67 8.64
CA ARG A 62 -7.93 8.05 8.97
C ARG A 62 -7.88 8.33 10.47
N GLU A 63 -8.36 7.39 11.29
CA GLU A 63 -8.44 7.58 12.75
C GLU A 63 -7.08 7.42 13.44
N PHE A 64 -6.28 6.45 13.02
CA PHE A 64 -5.03 6.10 13.71
C PHE A 64 -3.78 6.68 13.04
N VAL A 65 -3.85 7.12 11.78
CA VAL A 65 -2.72 7.63 10.98
C VAL A 65 -1.51 6.69 11.09
N THR A 66 -1.79 5.39 11.04
CA THR A 66 -0.81 4.32 11.27
C THR A 66 0.17 4.19 10.11
N TRP A 67 -0.25 4.54 8.90
CA TRP A 67 0.54 4.43 7.69
C TRP A 67 1.39 5.69 7.52
N LYS A 68 2.61 5.65 8.04
CA LYS A 68 3.66 6.66 7.74
C LYS A 68 4.12 6.65 6.26
N ARG A 69 3.48 5.87 5.39
CA ARG A 69 3.84 5.78 3.96
C ARG A 69 3.03 6.82 3.21
N TYR A 70 3.69 7.53 2.30
CA TYR A 70 3.03 8.50 1.43
C TYR A 70 1.83 7.87 0.72
N SER A 71 0.67 8.52 0.82
CA SER A 71 -0.58 8.12 0.15
C SER A 71 -0.50 8.23 -1.37
N HIS A 72 0.46 9.00 -1.86
CA HIS A 72 0.78 9.16 -3.27
C HIS A 72 2.29 9.01 -3.46
N HIS A 73 2.69 8.54 -4.64
CA HIS A 73 4.06 8.73 -5.08
C HIS A 73 4.29 10.24 -5.20
N THR A 74 4.94 10.83 -4.20
CA THR A 74 5.44 12.18 -4.29
C THR A 74 6.46 12.24 -5.42
N THR A 75 6.49 13.36 -6.12
CA THR A 75 7.46 13.64 -7.18
C THR A 75 8.89 13.35 -6.68
N PRO A 76 9.80 12.89 -7.56
CA PRO A 76 11.18 12.64 -7.17
C PRO A 76 11.77 13.90 -6.52
N GLY A 77 12.19 13.80 -5.26
CA GLY A 77 12.70 14.96 -4.51
C GLY A 77 12.13 15.17 -3.11
N ASP A 78 11.69 14.11 -2.41
CA ASP A 78 11.34 14.21 -0.99
C ASP A 78 12.59 14.39 -0.11
N GLN A 79 13.14 15.61 -0.14
CA GLN A 79 14.31 16.00 0.66
C GLN A 79 14.03 15.83 2.16
N LYS A 80 12.78 15.97 2.59
CA LYS A 80 12.40 15.77 4.01
C LYS A 80 12.53 14.31 4.42
N GLY A 81 12.06 13.38 3.60
CA GLY A 81 12.25 11.95 3.82
C GLY A 81 13.73 11.54 3.79
N ILE A 82 14.51 12.10 2.85
CA ILE A 82 15.96 11.86 2.77
C ILE A 82 16.67 12.36 4.04
N ALA A 83 16.37 13.58 4.50
CA ALA A 83 16.94 14.13 5.73
C ALA A 83 16.57 13.30 6.97
N LEU A 84 15.34 12.78 7.03
CA LEU A 84 14.89 11.89 8.10
C LEU A 84 15.70 10.59 8.11
N LEU A 85 15.93 10.00 6.93
CA LEU A 85 16.74 8.79 6.78
C LEU A 85 18.20 9.02 7.16
N GLN A 86 18.80 10.14 6.73
CA GLN A 86 20.15 10.52 7.11
C GLN A 86 20.28 10.64 8.63
N LYS A 87 19.35 11.33 9.29
CA LYS A 87 19.32 11.47 10.75
C LYS A 87 19.18 10.12 11.48
N ALA A 88 18.34 9.23 10.97
CA ALA A 88 18.18 7.89 11.53
C ALA A 88 19.46 7.04 11.37
N TYR A 89 20.12 7.15 10.22
CA TYR A 89 21.39 6.47 9.93
C TYR A 89 22.54 6.98 10.80
N GLU A 90 22.61 8.29 11.02
CA GLU A 90 23.54 8.90 11.97
C GLU A 90 23.24 8.45 13.40
N THR A 91 21.98 8.48 13.84
CA THR A 91 21.63 8.12 15.22
C THR A 91 21.95 6.66 15.54
N SER A 92 21.71 5.77 14.59
CA SER A 92 21.87 4.32 14.80
C SER A 92 23.32 3.85 14.80
N GLN A 93 24.26 4.65 14.29
CA GLN A 93 25.71 4.36 14.25
C GLN A 93 26.07 2.98 13.67
N ILE A 94 25.17 2.37 12.88
CA ILE A 94 25.30 1.00 12.35
C ILE A 94 26.51 0.87 11.42
N HIS A 95 26.95 2.00 10.84
CA HIS A 95 28.14 2.09 10.00
C HIS A 95 29.46 2.08 10.79
N LYS A 96 29.43 2.22 12.12
CA LYS A 96 30.63 2.17 12.96
C LYS A 96 30.80 0.78 13.54
N THR A 97 31.87 0.11 13.15
CA THR A 97 32.30 -1.13 13.79
C THR A 97 33.12 -0.77 15.03
N PRO A 98 32.64 -1.00 16.27
CA PRO A 98 33.45 -0.77 17.45
C PRO A 98 34.63 -1.75 17.46
N PRO A 99 35.81 -1.33 17.94
CA PRO A 99 36.95 -2.23 18.07
C PRO A 99 36.56 -3.43 18.95
N GLY A 100 36.76 -4.64 18.42
CA GLY A 100 36.50 -5.87 19.13
C GLY A 100 37.33 -5.96 20.41
N ARG A 101 36.81 -6.67 21.42
CA ARG A 101 37.52 -6.89 22.68
C ARG A 101 38.84 -7.61 22.39
N LYS A 102 39.97 -6.96 22.63
CA LYS A 102 41.28 -7.63 22.65
C LYS A 102 41.35 -8.44 23.94
N LEU A 103 41.53 -9.76 23.80
CA LEU A 103 41.85 -10.68 24.90
C LEU A 103 43.31 -10.48 25.31
#